data_AF-A0A3N7C203-F1
#
_entry.id   AF-A0A3N7C203-F1
#
_cell.length_a   1.000
_cell.length_b   1.000
_cell.length_c   1.000
_cell.angle_alpha   90.00
_cell.angle_beta   90.00
_cell.angle_gamma   90.00
#
_symmetry.space_group_name_H-M   'P 1'
#
loop_
_entity.id
_entity.type
_entity.pdbx_description
1 polymer ?
#
loop_
_entity_poly.entity_id
_entity_poly.type
_entity_poly.pdbx_seq_one_letter_code
_entity_poly.pdbx_strand_id
1 'polypeptide(L)' 'MSRNHRVALEIIDSRFTKLQAGDSSAQLHAETSMAVEMAHSLGAIDTQEHSHYVQRLHRLYEIQAEGFLADIRRAAP' A
#
# COMPACT_ATOMS: atom_id res chain seq x y z
N MET A 1 -13.95 -14.38 10.81
CA MET A 1 -13.88 -13.47 9.64
C MET A 1 -15.20 -13.45 8.91
N SER A 2 -15.73 -12.27 8.59
CA SER A 2 -16.91 -12.11 7.73
C SER A 2 -16.52 -12.21 6.25
N ARG A 3 -17.50 -12.42 5.35
CA ARG A 3 -17.26 -12.41 3.90
C ARG A 3 -16.71 -11.06 3.43
N ASN A 4 -17.24 -9.95 3.93
CA ASN A 4 -16.82 -8.59 3.56
C ASN A 4 -15.39 -8.32 3.96
N HIS A 5 -15.02 -8.75 5.18
CA HIS A 5 -13.66 -8.66 5.68
C HIS A 5 -12.69 -9.40 4.77
N ARG A 6 -12.96 -10.66 4.42
CA ARG A 6 -12.11 -11.44 3.50
C ARG A 6 -11.93 -10.76 2.13
N VAL A 7 -13.03 -10.30 1.53
CA VAL A 7 -12.97 -9.61 0.22
C VAL A 7 -12.14 -8.34 0.31
N ALA A 8 -12.26 -7.58 1.40
CA ALA A 8 -11.44 -6.39 1.61
C ALA A 8 -9.94 -6.73 1.69
N LEU A 9 -9.57 -7.79 2.42
CA LEU A 9 -8.17 -8.22 2.48
C LEU A 9 -7.65 -8.67 1.11
N GLU A 10 -8.42 -9.45 0.35
CA GLU A 10 -8.03 -9.88 -1.01
C GLU A 10 -7.78 -8.67 -1.93
N ILE A 11 -8.63 -7.64 -1.84
CA ILE A 11 -8.48 -6.40 -2.60
C ILE A 11 -7.21 -5.67 -2.17
N ILE A 12 -7.01 -5.45 -0.87
CA ILE A 12 -5.87 -4.72 -0.30
C ILE A 12 -4.57 -5.44 -0.64
N ASP A 13 -4.48 -6.75 -0.35
CA ASP A 13 -3.28 -7.55 -0.58
C ASP A 13 -2.89 -7.57 -2.05
N SER A 14 -3.86 -7.67 -2.97
CA SER A 14 -3.59 -7.58 -4.42
C SER A 14 -2.86 -6.29 -4.81
N ARG A 15 -3.20 -5.15 -4.20
CA ARG A 15 -2.53 -3.87 -4.48
C ARG A 15 -1.15 -3.82 -3.85
N PHE A 16 -1.02 -4.27 -2.60
CA PHE A 16 0.27 -4.37 -1.92
C PHE A 16 1.25 -5.28 -2.67
N THR A 17 0.78 -6.39 -3.24
CA THR A 17 1.61 -7.28 -4.07
C THR A 17 2.17 -6.55 -5.30
N LYS A 18 1.37 -5.70 -5.96
CA LYS A 18 1.85 -4.91 -7.10
C LYS A 18 2.89 -3.87 -6.68
N LEU A 19 2.65 -3.16 -5.56
CA LEU A 19 3.62 -2.19 -5.02
C LEU A 19 4.94 -2.88 -4.64
N GLN A 20 4.87 -4.08 -4.07
CA GLN A 20 6.04 -4.89 -3.72
C GLN A 20 6.79 -5.44 -4.95
N ALA A 21 6.09 -5.65 -6.07
CA ALA A 21 6.69 -6.03 -7.34
C ALA A 21 7.44 -4.87 -8.03
N GLY A 22 7.46 -3.68 -7.42
CA GLY A 22 8.21 -2.51 -7.90
C GLY A 22 7.39 -1.54 -8.74
N ASP A 23 6.08 -1.75 -8.91
CA ASP A 23 5.21 -0.73 -9.50
C ASP A 23 5.07 0.42 -8.49
N SER A 24 5.71 1.55 -8.80
CA SER A 24 5.70 2.76 -7.99
C SER A 24 4.82 3.87 -8.58
N SER A 25 3.89 3.51 -9.47
CA SER A 25 3.01 4.49 -10.10
C SER A 25 2.13 5.21 -9.08
N ALA A 26 1.96 6.52 -9.28
CA ALA A 26 1.11 7.34 -8.41
C ALA A 26 -0.35 6.84 -8.39
N GLN A 27 -0.82 6.26 -9.50
CA GLN A 27 -2.16 5.67 -9.58
C GLN A 27 -2.29 4.45 -8.66
N LEU A 28 -1.35 3.50 -8.70
CA LEU A 28 -1.43 2.29 -7.85
C LEU A 28 -1.38 2.65 -6.37
N HIS A 29 -0.56 3.63 -6.01
CA HIS A 29 -0.50 4.19 -4.67
C HIS A 29 -1.84 4.79 -4.21
N ALA A 30 -2.49 5.59 -5.07
CA ALA A 30 -3.81 6.15 -4.79
C ALA A 30 -4.89 5.05 -4.65
N GLU A 31 -4.87 4.05 -5.54
CA GLU A 31 -5.77 2.90 -5.46
C GLU A 31 -5.57 2.08 -4.18
N THR A 32 -4.32 1.91 -3.74
CA THR A 32 -4.00 1.19 -2.50
C THR A 32 -4.51 1.94 -1.28
N SER A 33 -4.24 3.24 -1.20
CA SER A 33 -4.75 4.10 -0.12
C SER A 33 -6.28 4.07 -0.08
N MET A 34 -6.93 4.25 -1.24
CA MET A 34 -8.39 4.20 -1.35
C MET A 34 -8.96 2.85 -0.91
N ALA A 35 -8.34 1.73 -1.28
CA ALA A 35 -8.80 0.40 -0.87
C ALA A 35 -8.78 0.22 0.66
N VAL A 36 -7.73 0.69 1.32
CA VAL A 36 -7.58 0.64 2.78
C VAL A 36 -8.64 1.53 3.46
N GLU A 37 -8.80 2.77 2.99
CA GLU A 37 -9.78 3.71 3.54
C GLU A 37 -11.23 3.23 3.35
N MET A 38 -11.56 2.69 2.17
CA MET A 38 -12.89 2.14 1.90
C MET A 38 -13.18 0.91 2.76
N ALA A 39 -12.20 0.01 2.92
CA ALA A 39 -12.37 -1.17 3.78
C ALA A 39 -12.67 -0.77 5.23
N HIS A 40 -11.98 0.25 5.75
CA HIS A 40 -12.23 0.74 7.10
C HIS A 40 -13.59 1.45 7.20
N SER A 41 -13.90 2.35 6.26
CA SER A 41 -15.15 3.12 6.24
C SER A 41 -16.40 2.24 6.14
N LEU A 42 -16.29 1.10 5.45
CA LEU A 42 -17.37 0.11 5.32
C LEU A 42 -17.43 -0.88 6.51
N GLY A 43 -16.56 -0.72 7.51
CA GLY A 43 -16.47 -1.60 8.67
C GLY A 43 -15.98 -3.01 8.35
N ALA A 44 -15.31 -3.18 7.20
CA ALA A 44 -14.75 -4.47 6.81
C ALA A 44 -13.45 -4.76 7.57
N ILE A 45 -12.70 -3.74 7.97
CA ILE A 45 -11.51 -3.85 8.82
C ILE A 45 -11.63 -2.89 10.01
N ASP A 46 -11.02 -3.25 11.13
CA ASP A 46 -11.01 -2.40 12.33
C ASP A 46 -9.92 -1.31 12.28
N THR A 47 -9.88 -0.46 13.31
CA THR A 47 -8.90 0.63 13.41
C THR A 47 -7.46 0.13 13.54
N GLN A 48 -7.23 -1.03 14.15
CA GLN A 48 -5.90 -1.61 14.30
C GLN A 48 -5.38 -2.11 12.95
N GLU A 49 -6.22 -2.81 12.20
CA GLU A 49 -5.92 -3.29 10.84
C GLU A 49 -5.71 -2.12 9.87
N HIS A 50 -6.57 -1.11 9.93
CA HIS A 50 -6.40 0.13 9.16
C HIS A 50 -5.04 0.78 9.44
N SER A 51 -4.71 0.98 10.72
CA SER A 51 -3.43 1.57 11.14
C SER A 51 -2.25 0.73 10.65
N HIS A 52 -2.37 -0.60 10.70
CA HIS A 52 -1.35 -1.51 10.20
C HIS A 52 -1.12 -1.35 8.69
N TYR A 53 -2.19 -1.28 7.90
CA TYR A 53 -2.09 -1.12 6.45
C TYR A 53 -1.54 0.26 6.05
N VAL A 54 -1.95 1.33 6.73
CA VAL A 54 -1.40 2.68 6.49
C VAL A 54 0.11 2.71 6.78
N GLN A 55 0.55 2.16 7.91
CA GLN A 55 1.97 2.06 8.23
C GLN A 55 2.73 1.22 7.20
N ARG A 56 2.13 0.13 6.73
CA ARG A 56 2.72 -0.70 5.68
C ARG A 56 2.88 0.07 4.36
N LEU A 57 1.90 0.89 3.99
CA LEU A 57 1.96 1.74 2.80
C LEU A 57 3.07 2.79 2.92
N HIS A 58 3.17 3.47 4.07
CA HIS A 58 4.25 4.44 4.33
C HIS A 58 5.64 3.81 4.21
N ARG A 59 5.85 2.63 4.78
CA ARG A 59 7.14 1.92 4.64
C ARG A 59 7.49 1.61 3.18
N LEU A 60 6.50 1.26 2.35
CA LEU A 60 6.75 1.03 0.92
C LEU A 60 7.13 2.31 0.19
N TYR A 61 6.50 3.45 0.52
CA TYR A 61 6.92 4.74 -0.01
C TYR A 61 8.36 5.08 0.36
N GLU A 62 8.74 4.89 1.63
CA GLU A 62 10.10 5.15 2.11
C GLU A 62 11.12 4.31 1.33
N ILE A 63 10.90 3.00 1.21
CA ILE A 63 11.77 2.08 0.46
C ILE A 63 11.92 2.51 -1.01
N GLN A 64 10.80 2.85 -1.66
CA GLN A 64 10.82 3.27 -3.07
C GLN A 64 11.55 4.62 -3.25
N ALA A 65 11.35 5.56 -2.33
CA ALA A 65 12.03 6.85 -2.34
C ALA A 65 13.55 6.70 -2.10
N GLU A 66 13.94 5.85 -1.14
CA GLU A 66 15.35 5.52 -0.88
C GLU A 66 16.01 4.87 -2.11
N GLY A 67 15.33 3.92 -2.75
CA GLY A 67 15.79 3.30 -4.00
C GLY A 67 16.00 4.33 -5.11
N PHE A 68 15.03 5.23 -5.31
CA PHE A 68 15.14 6.31 -6.29
C PHE A 68 16.31 7.26 -6.01
N LEU A 69 16.52 7.64 -4.75
CA LEU A 69 17.66 8.48 -4.36
C LEU A 69 19.00 7.77 -4.56
N ALA A 70 19.07 6.46 -4.30
CA ALA A 70 20.27 5.67 -4.55
C ALA A 70 20.61 5.60 -6.04
N ASP A 71 19.62 5.48 -6.91
CA ASP A 71 19.81 5.48 -8.36
C ASP A 71 20.29 6.85 -8.88
N ILE A 72 19.74 7.96 -8.36
CA ILE A 72 20.27 9.31 -8.67
C ILE A 72 21.73 9.43 -8.26
N ARG A 73 22.10 8.99 -7.05
CA ARG A 73 23.49 9.04 -6.56
C ARG A 73 24.44 8.21 -7.42
N ARG A 74 23.98 7.07 -7.96
CA ARG A 74 24.77 6.24 -8.88
C ARG A 74 24.95 6.90 -10.25
N ALA A 75 23.96 7.67 -10.70
CA ALA A 75 23.95 8.32 -12.01
C ALA A 75 24.66 9.69 -12.02
N ALA A 76 24.94 10.28 -10.86
CA ALA A 76 25.69 11.52 -10.75
C ALA A 76 27.20 11.29 -11.07
N PRO A 77 27.79 12.06 -12.01
CA PRO A 77 29.19 11.90 -12.42
C PRO A 77 30.22 12.37 -11.37
#